data_AF-A0A519JUT1-F1
#
_entry.id   AF-A0A519JUT1-F1
#
_cell.length_a   1.000
_cell.length_b   1.000
_cell.length_c   1.000
_cell.angle_alpha   90.00
_cell.angle_beta   90.00
_cell.angle_gamma   90.00
#
_symmetry.space_group_name_H-M   'P 1'
#
loop_
_entity.id
_entity.type
_entity.pdbx_description
1 polymer ?
#
loop_
_entity_poly.entity_id
_entity_poly.type
_entity_poly.pdbx_seq_one_letter_code
_entity_poly.pdbx_strand_id
1 'polypeptide(L)'
;MLTDYTSTTIDLSDKKIYRDLSKPIGALNPERLEQYRERYKAMGEPRYMYGTHYSAPGYVIGYLMRKHPQYMLKFQVIYQYQ
;
A
#
# COMPACT_ATOMS: atom_id res chain seq x y z
N MET A 1 8.82 10.46 4.06
CA MET A 1 8.15 9.26 4.67
C MET A 1 9.22 8.41 5.32
N LEU A 2 8.97 7.90 6.52
CA LEU A 2 9.93 7.11 7.29
C LEU A 2 10.00 5.66 6.78
N THR A 3 11.12 4.99 6.99
CA THR A 3 11.31 3.56 6.71
C THR A 3 11.62 2.74 7.96
N ASP A 4 12.12 3.37 9.02
CA ASP A 4 12.38 2.73 10.31
C ASP A 4 11.16 2.85 11.23
N TYR A 5 10.62 1.70 11.61
CA TYR A 5 9.48 1.54 12.51
C TYR A 5 9.78 0.58 13.67
N THR A 6 11.07 0.21 13.85
CA THR A 6 11.52 -0.77 14.84
C THR A 6 12.42 -0.17 15.89
N SER A 7 13.16 0.89 15.55
CA SER A 7 14.03 1.57 16.50
C SER A 7 13.22 2.31 17.57
N THR A 8 13.77 2.35 18.78
CA THR A 8 13.17 3.08 19.92
C THR A 8 13.27 4.59 19.75
N THR A 9 14.26 5.06 19.00
CA THR A 9 14.49 6.47 18.69
C THR A 9 14.80 6.62 17.21
N ILE A 10 14.44 7.77 16.64
CA ILE A 10 14.59 8.07 15.22
C ILE A 10 15.37 9.38 15.08
N ASP A 11 16.52 9.33 14.43
CA ASP A 11 17.30 10.51 14.07
C ASP A 11 16.83 11.10 12.74
N LEU A 12 16.11 12.21 12.80
CA LEU A 12 15.58 12.90 11.61
C LEU A 12 16.66 13.57 10.76
N SER A 13 17.91 13.64 11.22
CA SER A 13 19.02 14.13 10.40
C SER A 13 19.61 13.05 9.48
N ASP A 14 19.36 11.77 9.78
CA ASP A 14 19.82 10.66 8.95
C ASP A 14 18.99 10.56 7.67
N LYS A 15 19.63 10.66 6.50
CA LYS A 15 18.95 10.52 5.21
C LYS A 15 18.46 9.09 4.93
N LYS A 16 19.03 8.08 5.59
CA LYS A 16 18.75 6.66 5.35
C LYS A 16 17.39 6.21 5.90
N ILE A 17 16.85 6.92 6.89
CA ILE A 17 15.53 6.62 7.47
C ILE A 17 14.37 7.11 6.59
N TYR A 18 14.66 7.73 5.46
CA TYR A 18 13.67 8.23 4.53
C TYR A 18 13.49 7.30 3.34
N ARG A 19 12.23 7.07 3.00
CA ARG A 19 11.83 6.34 1.80
C ARG A 19 12.29 7.08 0.55
N ASP A 20 12.87 6.34 -0.39
CA ASP A 20 13.14 6.83 -1.74
C ASP A 20 11.83 7.19 -2.45
N LEU A 21 11.56 8.49 -2.58
CA LEU A 21 10.32 9.01 -3.18
C LEU A 21 10.32 8.95 -4.72
N SER A 22 11.46 8.69 -5.35
CA SER A 22 11.54 8.53 -6.81
C SER A 22 10.86 7.23 -7.29
N LYS A 23 10.66 6.28 -6.37
CA LYS A 23 10.06 4.96 -6.65
C LYS A 23 8.62 4.87 -6.12
N PRO A 24 7.72 4.19 -6.85
CA PRO A 24 6.40 3.83 -6.31
C PRO A 24 6.53 2.79 -5.19
N ILE A 25 5.51 2.67 -4.34
CA ILE A 25 5.52 1.75 -3.19
C ILE A 25 5.83 0.30 -3.61
N GLY A 26 5.22 -0.17 -4.70
CA GLY A 26 5.41 -1.53 -5.20
C GLY A 26 6.81 -1.83 -5.75
N ALA A 27 7.68 -0.83 -5.89
CA ALA A 27 9.05 -0.98 -6.36
C ALA A 27 10.12 -0.88 -5.25
N LEU A 28 9.71 -0.66 -3.99
CA LEU A 28 10.64 -0.52 -2.87
C LEU A 28 11.23 -1.86 -2.42
N ASN A 29 10.47 -2.95 -2.56
CA ASN A 29 10.95 -4.29 -2.31
C ASN A 29 11.36 -4.93 -3.65
N PRO A 30 12.65 -5.24 -3.87
CA PRO A 30 13.14 -5.75 -5.16
C PRO A 30 12.62 -7.15 -5.49
N GLU A 31 12.49 -8.04 -4.50
CA GLU A 31 11.95 -9.39 -4.69
C GLU A 31 10.49 -9.33 -5.15
N ARG A 32 9.69 -8.51 -4.47
CA ARG A 32 8.29 -8.29 -4.84
C ARG A 32 8.15 -7.61 -6.21
N LEU A 33 9.07 -6.70 -6.55
CA LEU A 33 9.10 -6.04 -7.85
C LEU A 33 9.36 -7.05 -8.98
N GLU A 34 10.24 -8.02 -8.78
CA GLU A 34 10.50 -9.04 -9.79
C GLU A 34 9.26 -9.92 -10.02
N GLN A 35 8.57 -10.33 -8.95
CA GLN A 35 7.29 -11.04 -9.08
C GLN A 35 6.25 -10.25 -9.88
N TYR A 36 6.19 -8.93 -9.71
CA TYR A 36 5.32 -8.07 -10.53
C TYR A 36 5.75 -8.06 -12.00
N ARG A 37 7.06 -8.00 -12.28
CA ARG A 37 7.58 -8.03 -13.65
C ARG A 37 7.29 -9.36 -14.34
N GLU A 38 7.48 -10.48 -13.66
CA GLU A 38 7.18 -11.81 -14.19
C GLU A 38 5.69 -11.94 -14.54
N ARG A 39 4.81 -11.57 -13.61
CA ARG A 39 3.36 -11.56 -13.85
C ARG A 39 2.98 -10.65 -15.01
N TYR A 40 3.55 -9.46 -15.08
CA TYR A 40 3.32 -8.51 -16.17
C TYR A 40 3.74 -9.09 -17.53
N LYS A 41 4.89 -9.77 -17.60
CA LYS A 41 5.38 -10.43 -18.82
C LYS A 41 4.46 -11.57 -19.27
N ALA A 42 3.93 -12.34 -18.32
CA ALA A 42 3.03 -13.47 -18.58
C ALA A 42 1.58 -13.07 -18.89
N MET A 43 1.20 -11.81 -18.65
CA MET A 43 -0.17 -11.32 -18.81
C MET A 43 -0.51 -10.98 -20.27
N GLY A 44 -1.75 -11.24 -20.68
CA GLY A 44 -2.31 -10.73 -21.94
C GLY A 44 -2.65 -9.23 -21.85
N GLU A 45 -2.98 -8.61 -22.99
CA GLU A 45 -3.39 -7.20 -23.00
C GLU A 45 -4.85 -7.03 -22.51
N PRO A 46 -5.15 -5.98 -21.75
CA PRO A 46 -4.25 -4.92 -21.27
C PRO A 46 -3.43 -5.35 -20.06
N ARG A 47 -2.11 -5.13 -20.11
CA ARG A 47 -1.22 -5.45 -18.97
C ARG A 47 -1.23 -4.35 -17.92
N TYR A 48 -1.08 -4.74 -16.66
CA TYR A 48 -0.93 -3.81 -15.54
C TYR A 48 0.11 -4.30 -14.53
N MET A 49 0.84 -3.36 -13.92
CA MET A 49 1.88 -3.68 -12.95
C MET A 49 1.33 -3.97 -11.55
N TYR A 50 0.25 -3.29 -11.17
CA TYR A 50 -0.34 -3.36 -9.83
C TYR A 50 -1.83 -3.64 -9.95
N GLY A 51 -2.27 -4.79 -9.42
CA GLY A 51 -3.69 -5.16 -9.39
C GLY A 51 -4.51 -4.42 -8.32
N THR A 52 -3.86 -3.62 -7.49
CA THR A 52 -4.50 -2.81 -6.45
C THR A 52 -4.01 -1.37 -6.55
N HIS A 53 -4.93 -0.43 -6.41
CA HIS A 53 -4.59 0.99 -6.34
C HIS A 53 -4.05 1.36 -4.94
N TYR A 54 -3.25 2.41 -4.81
CA TYR A 54 -2.72 2.85 -3.51
C TYR A 54 -3.77 3.58 -2.65
N SER A 55 -4.85 4.05 -3.27
CA SER A 55 -5.97 4.71 -2.63
C SER A 55 -7.23 3.91 -2.90
N ALA A 56 -7.89 3.46 -1.84
CA ALA A 56 -9.16 2.76 -1.90
C ALA A 56 -9.98 3.10 -0.64
N PRO A 57 -11.32 3.19 -0.73
CA PRO A 57 -12.15 3.48 0.43
C PRO A 57 -11.92 2.52 1.60
N GLY A 58 -11.69 1.23 1.31
CA GLY A 58 -11.36 0.23 2.33
C GLY A 58 -10.10 0.56 3.14
N TYR A 59 -9.08 1.17 2.53
CA TYR A 59 -7.87 1.58 3.26
C TYR A 59 -8.12 2.75 4.20
N VAL A 60 -8.93 3.72 3.77
CA VAL A 60 -9.32 4.87 4.61
C VAL A 60 -10.13 4.39 5.81
N ILE A 61 -11.09 3.50 5.59
CA ILE A 61 -11.93 2.94 6.65
C ILE A 61 -11.09 2.09 7.62
N GLY A 62 -10.19 1.24 7.11
CA GLY A 62 -9.26 0.48 7.94
C GLY A 62 -8.36 1.38 8.80
N TYR A 63 -7.85 2.46 8.22
CA TYR A 63 -7.05 3.45 8.95
C TYR A 63 -7.85 4.13 10.08
N LEU A 64 -9.13 4.44 9.85
CA LEU A 64 -9.99 5.15 10.81
C LEU A 64 -10.73 4.23 11.79
N MET A 65 -10.57 2.91 11.70
CA MET A 65 -11.37 1.93 12.44
C MET A 65 -11.44 2.19 13.95
N ARG A 66 -10.32 2.60 14.58
CA ARG A 66 -10.28 2.89 16.03
C ARG A 66 -11.05 4.15 16.44
N LYS A 67 -11.19 5.13 15.54
CA LYS A 67 -11.91 6.39 15.79
C LYS A 67 -13.37 6.34 15.35
N HIS A 68 -13.64 5.66 14.24
CA HIS A 68 -14.96 5.63 13.60
C HIS A 68 -15.33 4.20 13.14
N PRO A 69 -15.54 3.25 14.08
CA PRO A 69 -15.84 1.86 13.74
C PRO A 69 -17.13 1.70 12.91
N GLN A 70 -18.08 2.63 13.01
CA GLN A 70 -19.32 2.64 12.24
C GLN A 70 -19.13 2.67 10.71
N TYR A 71 -17.98 3.16 10.22
CA TYR A 71 -17.70 3.17 8.78
C TYR A 71 -17.45 1.75 8.23
N MET A 72 -16.92 0.85 9.05
CA MET A 72 -16.69 -0.54 8.66
C MET A 72 -18.01 -1.30 8.45
N LEU A 73 -18.99 -1.10 9.33
CA LEU A 73 -20.33 -1.69 9.18
C LEU A 73 -21.01 -1.21 7.89
N LYS A 74 -20.96 0.09 7.61
CA LYS A 74 -21.54 0.67 6.39
C LYS A 74 -20.88 0.13 5.13
N PHE A 75 -19.55 -0.02 5.15
CA PHE A 75 -18.81 -0.61 4.04
C PHE A 75 -19.22 -2.06 3.80
N GLN A 76 -19.24 -2.92 4.82
CA GLN A 76 -19.63 -4.32 4.67
C GLN A 76 -21.05 -4.50 4.13
N VAL A 77 -21.99 -3.68 4.59
CA VAL A 77 -23.37 -3.68 4.10
C VAL A 77 -23.42 -3.32 2.61
N ILE A 78 -22.72 -2.27 2.18
CA ILE A 78 -22.70 -1.87 0.76
C ILE A 78 -22.15 -2.98 -0.14
N TYR A 79 -21.12 -3.70 0.29
CA TYR A 79 -20.53 -4.82 -0.49
C TYR A 79 -21.39 -6.08 -0.54
N GLN A 80 -22.36 -6.25 0.37
CA GLN A 80 -23.31 -7.37 0.32
C GLN A 80 -24.50 -7.11 -0.62
N TYR A 81 -24.73 -5.87 -1.03
CA TYR A 81 -25.83 -5.46 -1.91
C TYR A 81 -25.36 -5.01 -3.30
N GLN A 82 -24.10 -5.31 -3.67
CA GLN A 82 -23.54 -5.21 -5.02
C GLN A 82 -23.13 -6.60 -5.49
#